data_AF-A0A942QXJ6-F1
#
_entry.id   AF-A0A942QXJ6-F1
#
_cell.length_a   1.000
_cell.length_b   1.000
_cell.length_c   1.000
_cell.angle_alpha   90.00
_cell.angle_beta   90.00
_cell.angle_gamma   90.00
#
_symmetry.space_group_name_H-M   'P 1'
#
loop_
_entity.id
_entity.type
_entity.pdbx_description
1 polymer ?
#
loop_
_entity_poly.entity_id
_entity_poly.type
_entity_poly.pdbx_seq_one_letter_code
_entity_poly.pdbx_strand_id
1 'polypeptide(L)'
;SANNDLAVNTLKYELDRKNLELHNLKLQLQQKDQQLAILRDTSFNNSADTDSTLDELEEYLEDNFDRHRNNSRLMSFTYALRQLSNGDIEVEMKGDFTRTSSYWNDRDEEDFEDFIIDIFKEIDREFNEDIELYVYDQNNATCANYEYSDSNNAITYTYEY
;
A
#
# COMPACT_ATOMS: atom_id res chain seq x y z
N SER A 1 -48.82 16.23 -33.07
CA SER A 1 -48.99 15.10 -32.14
C SER A 1 -48.12 13.91 -32.51
N ALA A 2 -48.21 13.34 -33.72
CA ALA A 2 -47.52 12.09 -34.08
C ALA A 2 -45.97 12.08 -33.95
N ASN A 3 -45.27 13.20 -34.18
CA ASN A 3 -43.80 13.23 -34.08
C ASN A 3 -43.27 13.18 -32.64
N ASN A 4 -44.04 13.68 -31.66
CA ASN A 4 -43.63 13.61 -30.25
C ASN A 4 -43.80 12.19 -29.69
N ASP A 5 -44.86 11.48 -30.11
CA ASP A 5 -45.09 10.10 -29.68
C ASP A 5 -44.00 9.14 -30.19
N LEU A 6 -43.50 9.37 -31.40
CA LEU A 6 -42.40 8.59 -31.97
C LEU A 6 -41.09 8.80 -31.19
N ALA A 7 -40.74 10.05 -30.90
CA ALA A 7 -39.54 10.38 -30.14
C ALA A 7 -39.58 9.84 -28.70
N VAL A 8 -40.73 9.90 -28.03
CA VAL A 8 -40.92 9.33 -26.69
C VAL A 8 -40.78 7.81 -26.69
N ASN A 9 -41.29 7.14 -27.72
CA ASN A 9 -41.15 5.68 -27.84
C ASN A 9 -39.70 5.26 -28.13
N THR A 10 -38.96 6.02 -28.95
CA THR A 10 -37.53 5.79 -29.18
C THR A 10 -36.72 5.96 -27.90
N LEU A 11 -36.97 7.03 -27.13
CA LEU A 11 -36.27 7.27 -25.85
C LEU A 11 -36.57 6.19 -24.81
N LYS A 12 -37.81 5.69 -24.74
CA LYS A 12 -38.17 4.55 -23.87
C LYS A 12 -37.38 3.30 -24.25
N TYR A 13 -37.30 2.98 -25.53
CA TYR A 13 -36.56 1.82 -26.01
C TYR A 13 -35.06 1.92 -25.68
N GLU A 14 -34.46 3.10 -25.84
CA GLU A 14 -33.05 3.32 -25.46
C GLU A 14 -32.82 3.22 -23.96
N LEU A 15 -33.75 3.74 -23.15
CA LEU A 15 -33.69 3.64 -21.69
C LEU A 15 -33.77 2.17 -21.23
N ASP A 16 -34.69 1.39 -21.80
CA ASP A 16 -34.82 -0.03 -21.50
C ASP A 16 -33.56 -0.81 -21.89
N ARG A 17 -32.95 -0.48 -23.04
CA ARG A 17 -31.67 -1.07 -23.47
C ARG A 17 -30.54 -0.73 -22.50
N LYS A 18 -30.45 0.53 -22.06
CA LYS A 18 -29.44 1.00 -21.11
C LYS A 18 -29.60 0.37 -19.73
N ASN A 19 -30.84 0.20 -19.25
CA ASN A 19 -31.12 -0.46 -17.98
C ASN A 19 -30.70 -1.94 -18.01
N LEU A 20 -30.87 -2.61 -19.16
CA LEU A 20 -30.46 -4.00 -19.34
C LEU A 20 -28.92 -4.14 -19.40
N GLU A 21 -28.25 -3.22 -20.08
CA GLU A 21 -26.77 -3.13 -20.10
C GLU A 21 -26.21 -2.90 -18.69
N LEU A 22 -26.82 -1.97 -17.94
CA LEU A 22 -26.42 -1.66 -16.56
C LEU A 22 -26.63 -2.84 -15.62
N HIS A 23 -27.73 -3.57 -15.77
CA HIS A 23 -27.98 -4.79 -14.98
C HIS A 23 -26.93 -5.87 -15.26
N ASN A 24 -26.58 -6.10 -16.53
CA ASN A 24 -25.54 -7.06 -16.89
C ASN A 24 -24.16 -6.66 -16.35
N LEU A 25 -23.80 -5.38 -16.43
CA LEU A 25 -22.55 -4.86 -15.86
C LEU A 25 -22.49 -5.06 -14.34
N LYS A 26 -23.60 -4.78 -13.63
CA LYS A 26 -23.69 -5.04 -12.19
C LYS A 26 -23.52 -6.51 -11.85
N LEU A 27 -24.12 -7.40 -12.63
CA LEU A 27 -23.97 -8.85 -12.44
C LEU A 27 -22.52 -9.30 -12.66
N GLN A 28 -21.85 -8.77 -13.70
CA GLN A 28 -20.45 -9.07 -13.96
C GLN A 28 -19.53 -8.57 -12.85
N LEU A 29 -19.77 -7.36 -12.33
CA LEU A 29 -19.03 -6.82 -11.18
C LEU A 29 -19.21 -7.71 -9.96
N GLN A 30 -20.46 -8.06 -9.61
CA GLN A 30 -20.72 -8.95 -8.47
C GLN A 30 -20.04 -10.32 -8.62
N GLN A 31 -19.99 -10.87 -9.84
CA GLN A 31 -19.25 -12.11 -10.12
C GLN A 31 -17.74 -11.94 -9.97
N LYS A 32 -17.19 -10.79 -10.35
CA LYS A 32 -15.77 -10.48 -10.18
C LYS A 32 -15.39 -10.26 -8.72
N ASP A 33 -16.24 -9.59 -7.94
CA ASP A 33 -16.05 -9.40 -6.51
C ASP A 33 -16.08 -10.75 -5.77
N GLN A 34 -16.99 -11.65 -6.15
CA GLN A 34 -17.02 -13.01 -5.62
C GLN A 34 -15.78 -13.82 -6.02
N GLN A 35 -15.27 -13.67 -7.24
CA GLN A 35 -14.03 -14.32 -7.67
C GLN A 35 -12.83 -13.81 -6.87
N LEU A 36 -12.76 -12.50 -6.59
CA LEU A 36 -11.72 -11.90 -5.76
C LEU A 36 -11.82 -12.37 -4.31
N ALA A 37 -13.02 -12.44 -3.75
CA ALA A 37 -13.23 -12.97 -2.40
C ALA A 37 -12.82 -14.44 -2.30
N ILE A 38 -13.14 -15.27 -3.29
CA ILE A 38 -12.72 -16.68 -3.32
C ILE A 38 -11.21 -16.79 -3.51
N LEU A 39 -10.61 -16.01 -4.41
CA LEU A 39 -9.15 -16.00 -4.61
C LEU A 39 -8.43 -15.65 -3.30
N ARG A 40 -8.91 -14.61 -2.61
CA ARG A 40 -8.49 -14.26 -1.25
C ARG A 40 -8.66 -15.48 -0.34
N ASP A 41 -9.86 -16.03 -0.19
CA ASP A 41 -10.12 -17.17 0.71
C ASP A 41 -9.31 -18.45 0.37
N THR A 42 -8.97 -18.69 -0.89
CA THR A 42 -8.09 -19.81 -1.29
C THR A 42 -6.62 -19.53 -1.04
N SER A 43 -6.19 -18.27 -1.06
CA SER A 43 -4.88 -17.87 -0.54
C SER A 43 -4.84 -17.93 1.01
N PHE A 44 -5.99 -17.82 1.68
CA PHE A 44 -6.07 -17.71 3.15
C PHE A 44 -6.52 -18.98 3.91
N ASN A 45 -6.67 -20.14 3.26
CA ASN A 45 -6.99 -21.40 3.94
C ASN A 45 -5.76 -22.23 4.35
N ASN A 46 -4.73 -21.57 4.87
CA ASN A 46 -3.73 -22.17 5.75
C ASN A 46 -3.63 -21.31 7.02
N SER A 47 -4.31 -21.73 8.07
CA SER A 47 -4.39 -21.03 9.36
C SER A 47 -3.09 -21.21 10.18
N ALA A 48 -1.95 -20.87 9.58
CA ALA A 48 -0.59 -20.86 10.13
C ALA A 48 0.32 -19.73 9.54
N ASP A 49 -0.18 -18.87 8.65
CA ASP A 49 0.62 -18.14 7.63
C ASP A 49 0.78 -16.61 7.82
N THR A 50 0.33 -15.97 8.91
CA THR A 50 0.60 -14.52 9.07
C THR A 50 2.09 -14.22 9.25
N ASP A 51 2.81 -15.10 9.96
CA ASP A 51 4.27 -15.02 10.11
C ASP A 51 4.95 -15.16 8.75
N SER A 52 4.52 -16.14 7.94
CA SER A 52 5.14 -16.35 6.62
C SER A 52 4.86 -15.21 5.64
N THR A 53 3.69 -14.57 5.69
CA THR A 53 3.42 -13.40 4.83
C THR A 53 4.24 -12.17 5.22
N LEU A 54 4.52 -12.01 6.51
CA LEU A 54 5.39 -10.93 6.99
C LEU A 54 6.85 -11.24 6.62
N ASP A 55 7.30 -12.48 6.82
CA ASP A 55 8.62 -12.95 6.41
C ASP A 55 8.84 -12.79 4.89
N GLU A 56 7.86 -13.17 4.07
CA GLU A 56 7.94 -13.00 2.60
C GLU A 56 8.02 -11.51 2.20
N LEU A 57 7.31 -10.64 2.92
CA LEU A 57 7.36 -9.20 2.69
C LEU A 57 8.70 -8.61 3.17
N GLU A 58 9.22 -9.04 4.31
CA GLU A 58 10.56 -8.69 4.79
C GLU A 58 11.61 -9.03 3.71
N GLU A 59 11.62 -10.28 3.23
CA GLU A 59 12.53 -10.72 2.17
C GLU A 59 12.36 -9.87 0.89
N TYR A 60 11.12 -9.55 0.50
CA TYR A 60 10.86 -8.69 -0.65
C TYR A 60 11.42 -7.27 -0.46
N LEU A 61 11.26 -6.68 0.73
CA LEU A 61 11.79 -5.36 1.05
C LEU A 61 13.32 -5.37 1.08
N GLU A 62 13.94 -6.43 1.59
CA GLU A 62 15.39 -6.63 1.53
C GLU A 62 15.88 -6.80 0.09
N ASP A 63 15.13 -7.46 -0.80
CA ASP A 63 15.58 -7.65 -2.18
C ASP A 63 15.41 -6.39 -3.06
N ASN A 64 14.37 -5.57 -2.80
CA ASN A 64 13.98 -4.47 -3.68
C ASN A 64 14.27 -3.08 -3.10
N PHE A 65 14.35 -2.98 -1.78
CA PHE A 65 14.48 -1.72 -1.05
C PHE A 65 15.65 -1.76 -0.04
N ASP A 66 16.63 -2.67 -0.15
CA ASP A 66 17.82 -2.64 0.72
C ASP A 66 18.67 -1.38 0.57
N ARG A 67 18.43 -0.54 -0.44
CA ARG A 67 19.34 0.54 -0.80
C ARG A 67 18.61 1.79 -1.24
N HIS A 68 19.08 2.93 -0.73
CA HIS A 68 18.71 4.24 -1.23
C HIS A 68 19.96 5.07 -1.53
N ARG A 69 19.98 5.73 -2.69
CA ARG A 69 21.11 6.55 -3.13
C ARG A 69 20.87 8.01 -2.77
N ASN A 70 21.47 8.44 -1.68
CA ASN A 70 21.45 9.83 -1.27
C ASN A 70 22.74 10.57 -1.71
N ASN A 71 22.62 11.60 -2.56
CA ASN A 71 23.73 12.50 -2.92
C ASN A 71 25.03 11.75 -3.31
N SER A 72 24.90 10.77 -4.20
CA SER A 72 25.97 9.85 -4.66
C SER A 72 26.50 8.85 -3.63
N ARG A 73 26.03 8.90 -2.38
CA ARG A 73 26.29 7.90 -1.34
C ARG A 73 25.18 6.87 -1.34
N LEU A 74 25.50 5.66 -0.92
CA LEU A 74 24.56 4.57 -0.80
C LEU A 74 24.31 4.35 0.69
N MET A 75 23.05 4.38 1.10
CA MET A 75 22.59 3.89 2.41
C MET A 75 22.01 2.51 2.21
N SER A 76 22.37 1.57 3.07
CA SER A 76 21.83 0.20 3.05
C SER A 76 20.88 0.01 4.24
N PHE A 77 19.84 -0.80 4.05
CA PHE A 77 18.77 -1.01 5.02
C PHE A 77 18.45 -2.49 5.19
N THR A 78 18.03 -2.84 6.41
CA THR A 78 17.40 -4.12 6.75
C THR A 78 16.03 -3.86 7.36
N TYR A 79 15.12 -4.80 7.20
CA TYR A 79 13.72 -4.64 7.60
C TYR A 79 13.33 -5.68 8.65
N ALA A 80 12.42 -5.31 9.54
CA ALA A 80 11.69 -6.24 10.38
C ALA A 80 10.25 -5.74 10.50
N LEU A 81 9.29 -6.63 10.29
CA LEU A 81 7.87 -6.32 10.24
C LEU A 81 7.16 -7.11 11.32
N ARG A 82 6.13 -6.49 11.90
CA ARG A 82 5.22 -7.19 12.80
C ARG A 82 3.83 -6.62 12.70
N GLN A 83 2.84 -7.50 12.84
CA GLN A 83 1.46 -7.06 13.01
C GLN A 83 1.19 -6.71 14.47
N LEU A 84 0.65 -5.52 14.70
CA LEU A 84 0.26 -5.04 16.02
C LEU A 84 -1.11 -5.60 16.43
N SER A 85 -1.43 -5.51 17.73
CA SER A 85 -2.68 -6.07 18.26
C SER A 85 -3.96 -5.39 17.73
N ASN A 86 -3.84 -4.20 17.15
CA ASN A 86 -4.90 -3.45 16.50
C ASN A 86 -5.09 -3.78 15.02
N GLY A 87 -4.21 -4.57 14.40
CA GLY A 87 -4.28 -4.95 12.98
C GLY A 87 -3.18 -4.28 12.14
N ASP A 88 -2.74 -3.10 12.55
CA ASP A 88 -1.74 -2.27 11.89
C ASP A 88 -0.40 -2.99 11.72
N ILE A 89 0.35 -2.59 10.69
CA ILE A 89 1.68 -3.12 10.39
C ILE A 89 2.74 -2.15 10.93
N GLU A 90 3.61 -2.65 11.81
CA GLU A 90 4.80 -1.92 12.24
C GLU A 90 6.01 -2.39 11.45
N VAL A 91 6.79 -1.44 10.94
CA VAL A 91 8.01 -1.66 10.15
C VAL A 91 9.20 -1.02 10.87
N GLU A 92 10.17 -1.82 11.26
CA GLU A 92 11.47 -1.35 11.70
C GLU A 92 12.46 -1.38 10.52
N MET A 93 12.89 -0.21 10.07
CA MET A 93 13.85 -0.04 8.98
C MET A 93 15.18 0.43 9.55
N LYS A 94 16.20 -0.42 9.51
CA LYS A 94 17.50 -0.13 10.12
C LYS A 94 18.57 0.16 9.07
N GLY A 95 19.16 1.35 9.13
CA GLY A 95 20.20 1.81 8.21
C GLY A 95 21.64 1.54 8.65
N ASP A 96 22.54 1.36 7.70
CA ASP A 96 24.00 1.18 7.88
C ASP A 96 24.77 2.49 8.13
N PHE A 97 24.15 3.45 8.80
CA PHE A 97 24.71 4.75 9.12
C PHE A 97 24.46 5.11 10.58
N THR A 98 25.02 6.24 11.01
CA THR A 98 24.71 6.83 12.32
C THR A 98 23.79 8.03 12.11
N ARG A 99 22.80 8.27 12.98
CA ARG A 99 21.86 9.39 12.84
C ARG A 99 22.55 10.75 12.72
N THR A 100 23.67 10.93 13.42
CA THR A 100 24.46 12.17 13.41
C THR A 100 25.42 12.27 12.23
N SER A 101 25.46 11.26 11.35
CA SER A 101 26.34 11.27 10.19
C SER A 101 25.78 12.15 9.07
N SER A 102 26.67 12.63 8.19
CA SER A 102 26.26 13.33 6.97
C SER A 102 25.51 12.43 5.98
N TYR A 103 25.48 11.11 6.18
CA TYR A 103 24.65 10.23 5.34
C TYR A 103 23.17 10.50 5.58
N TRP A 104 22.79 10.72 6.85
CA TRP A 104 21.42 11.01 7.25
C TRP A 104 21.10 12.50 7.20
N ASN A 105 21.99 13.35 7.74
CA ASN A 105 21.73 14.78 7.89
C ASN A 105 21.77 15.56 6.56
N ASP A 106 22.56 15.11 5.59
CA ASP A 106 22.66 15.77 4.28
C ASP A 106 21.81 15.04 3.24
N ARG A 107 20.77 14.31 3.68
CA ARG A 107 19.88 13.61 2.76
C ARG A 107 18.92 14.51 2.05
N ASP A 108 18.61 14.15 0.81
CA ASP A 108 17.49 14.74 0.11
C ASP A 108 16.21 14.21 0.77
N GLU A 109 15.56 15.08 1.54
CA GLU A 109 14.38 14.72 2.32
C GLU A 109 13.22 14.28 1.41
N GLU A 110 13.03 14.95 0.26
CA GLU A 110 11.96 14.64 -0.69
C GLU A 110 12.22 13.29 -1.38
N ASP A 111 13.44 13.05 -1.85
CA ASP A 111 13.81 11.77 -2.50
C ASP A 111 13.75 10.59 -1.51
N PHE A 112 14.08 10.83 -0.23
CA PHE A 112 13.96 9.82 0.81
C PHE A 112 12.50 9.56 1.19
N GLU A 113 11.66 10.60 1.23
CA GLU A 113 10.22 10.44 1.46
C GLU A 113 9.55 9.65 0.33
N ASP A 114 9.89 9.92 -0.94
CA ASP A 114 9.42 9.14 -2.08
C ASP A 114 9.80 7.66 -1.96
N PHE A 115 11.02 7.37 -1.49
CA PHE A 115 11.46 6.01 -1.21
C PHE A 115 10.62 5.32 -0.11
N ILE A 116 10.28 6.04 0.97
CA ILE A 116 9.38 5.53 2.02
C ILE A 116 7.96 5.31 1.49
N ILE A 117 7.45 6.21 0.65
CA ILE A 117 6.13 6.07 0.02
C ILE A 117 6.05 4.79 -0.83
N ASP A 118 7.11 4.47 -1.57
CA ASP A 118 7.14 3.26 -2.38
C ASP A 118 7.13 1.98 -1.52
N ILE A 119 7.79 2.00 -0.35
CA ILE A 119 7.68 0.92 0.64
C ILE A 119 6.22 0.80 1.11
N PHE A 120 5.59 1.90 1.53
CA PHE A 120 4.20 1.87 1.99
C PHE A 120 3.24 1.27 0.96
N LYS A 121 3.37 1.64 -0.32
CA LYS A 121 2.52 1.08 -1.39
C LYS A 121 2.64 -0.44 -1.52
N GLU A 122 3.84 -0.99 -1.35
CA GLU A 122 4.05 -2.43 -1.47
C GLU A 122 3.45 -3.17 -0.26
N ILE A 123 3.62 -2.63 0.95
CA ILE A 123 3.02 -3.20 2.16
C ILE A 123 1.49 -3.10 2.11
N ASP A 124 0.96 -1.93 1.76
CA ASP A 124 -0.48 -1.66 1.65
C ASP A 124 -1.16 -2.58 0.63
N ARG A 125 -0.49 -2.87 -0.49
CA ARG A 125 -1.00 -3.81 -1.49
C ARG A 125 -1.26 -5.20 -0.92
N GLU A 126 -0.43 -5.64 0.01
CA GLU A 126 -0.54 -6.97 0.63
C GLU A 126 -1.53 -6.99 1.80
N PHE A 127 -1.54 -5.95 2.65
CA PHE A 127 -2.30 -5.95 3.91
C PHE A 127 -3.57 -5.08 3.90
N ASN A 128 -3.61 -3.93 3.20
CA ASN A 128 -4.70 -2.93 3.27
C ASN A 128 -4.99 -2.50 4.73
N GLU A 129 -3.94 -2.25 5.49
CA GLU A 129 -3.99 -1.83 6.90
C GLU A 129 -3.18 -0.54 7.06
N ASP A 130 -3.38 0.19 8.17
CA ASP A 130 -2.53 1.33 8.51
C ASP A 130 -1.10 0.84 8.82
N ILE A 131 -0.10 1.66 8.50
CA ILE A 131 1.33 1.28 8.58
C ILE A 131 2.12 2.33 9.37
N GLU A 132 2.91 1.88 10.34
CA GLU A 132 3.88 2.69 11.07
C GLU A 132 5.31 2.26 10.71
N LEU A 133 6.13 3.16 10.16
CA LEU A 133 7.51 2.88 9.78
C LEU A 133 8.50 3.71 10.61
N TYR A 134 9.36 3.01 11.34
CA TYR A 134 10.40 3.59 12.17
C TYR A 134 11.77 3.39 11.52
N VAL A 135 12.45 4.50 11.23
CA VAL A 135 13.83 4.47 10.71
C VAL A 135 14.80 4.53 11.88
N TYR A 136 15.68 3.54 11.97
CA TYR A 136 16.74 3.46 12.98
C TYR A 136 18.13 3.54 12.35
N ASP A 137 19.09 4.09 13.08
CA ASP A 137 20.50 4.00 12.73
C ASP A 137 21.11 2.65 13.15
N GLN A 138 22.37 2.41 12.79
CA GLN A 138 23.07 1.16 13.11
C GLN A 138 23.15 0.86 14.63
N ASN A 139 23.05 1.90 15.47
CA ASN A 139 23.06 1.82 16.93
C ASN A 139 21.65 1.77 17.54
N ASN A 140 20.61 1.54 16.73
CA ASN A 140 19.21 1.55 17.13
C ASN A 140 18.72 2.93 17.64
N ALA A 141 19.40 4.02 17.27
CA ALA A 141 18.88 5.35 17.55
C ALA A 141 17.81 5.69 16.50
N THR A 142 16.60 6.02 16.96
CA THR A 142 15.51 6.46 16.08
C THR A 142 15.93 7.73 15.32
N CYS A 143 15.76 7.70 14.01
CA CYS A 143 16.08 8.77 13.08
C CYS A 143 14.82 9.48 12.62
N ALA A 144 13.81 8.71 12.21
CA ALA A 144 12.52 9.23 11.80
C ALA A 144 11.38 8.24 12.07
N ASN A 145 10.15 8.73 12.08
CA ASN A 145 8.91 7.95 12.08
C ASN A 145 7.99 8.46 10.97
N TYR A 146 7.37 7.54 10.23
CA TYR A 146 6.40 7.81 9.18
C TYR A 146 5.13 6.98 9.43
N GLU A 147 3.97 7.61 9.27
CA GLU A 147 2.67 6.94 9.40
C GLU A 147 1.91 7.03 8.07
N TYR A 148 1.40 5.91 7.58
CA TYR A 148 0.55 5.81 6.40
C TYR A 148 -0.82 5.29 6.81
N SER A 149 -1.88 5.95 6.31
CA SER A 149 -3.24 5.45 6.49
C SER A 149 -3.83 4.93 5.19
N ASP A 150 -4.19 3.65 5.16
CA ASP A 150 -4.87 2.99 4.02
C ASP A 150 -6.16 3.75 3.67
N SER A 151 -6.93 4.13 4.69
CA SER A 151 -8.23 4.79 4.53
C SER A 151 -8.20 6.07 3.69
N ASN A 152 -7.06 6.78 3.71
CA ASN A 152 -6.85 8.03 2.98
C ASN A 152 -5.77 7.90 1.89
N ASN A 153 -5.09 6.75 1.80
CA ASN A 153 -3.96 6.47 0.93
C ASN A 153 -2.93 7.62 0.94
N ALA A 154 -2.49 7.99 2.15
CA ALA A 154 -1.61 9.13 2.34
C ALA A 154 -0.75 8.97 3.60
N ILE A 155 0.47 9.53 3.53
CA ILE A 155 1.28 9.77 4.74
C ILE A 155 0.57 10.81 5.59
N THR A 156 0.34 10.47 6.86
CA THR A 156 -0.37 11.32 7.82
C THR A 156 0.57 11.98 8.82
N TYR A 157 1.76 11.42 9.03
CA TYR A 157 2.73 11.95 9.98
C TYR A 157 4.17 11.67 9.58
N THR A 158 5.04 12.66 9.83
CA THR A 158 6.49 12.55 9.70
C THR A 158 7.14 13.22 10.90
N TYR A 159 8.07 12.53 11.56
CA TYR A 159 8.80 13.07 12.70
C TYR A 159 10.28 12.70 12.62
N GLU A 160 11.20 13.65 12.86
CA GLU A 160 12.66 13.45 12.83
C GLU A 160 13.33 13.78 14.17
N TYR A 161 14.48 13.15 14.47
CA TYR A 161 15.15 13.17 15.79
C TYR A 161 16.62 13.65 15.81
#